data_AF-D5U2A8-F1
#
_entry.id   AF-D5U2A8-F1
#
_cell.length_a   1.000
_cell.length_b   1.000
_cell.length_c   1.000
_cell.angle_alpha   90.00
_cell.angle_beta   90.00
_cell.angle_gamma   90.00
#
_symmetry.space_group_name_H-M   'P 1'
#
loop_
_entity.id
_entity.type
_entity.pdbx_description
1 polymer ?
#
loop_
_entity_poly.entity_id
_entity_poly.type
_entity_poly.pdbx_seq_one_letter_code
_entity_poly.pdbx_strand_id
1 'polypeptide(L)'
;MAQVAVVVKILPEDVETPLNELKARIEQSLPQGYQVKASDEEPIAFGLKALRLLITMPEETEGGTEPLENLLTSIPGISQVEVEAVYRLP
;
A
#
# COMPACT_ATOMS: atom_id res chain seq x y z
N MET A 1 0.71 7.45 20.46
CA MET A 1 1.75 6.69 19.75
C MET A 1 2.07 7.46 18.49
N ALA A 2 3.33 7.75 18.23
CA ALA A 2 3.73 8.44 17.01
C ALA A 2 3.44 7.54 15.80
N GLN A 3 2.98 8.15 14.71
CA GLN A 3 2.67 7.45 13.47
C GLN A 3 3.50 8.05 12.33
N VAL A 4 3.80 7.21 11.35
CA VAL A 4 4.30 7.64 10.05
C VAL A 4 3.24 7.39 9.00
N ALA A 5 3.23 8.20 7.96
CA ALA A 5 2.42 7.98 6.77
C ALA A 5 3.33 7.57 5.61
N VAL A 6 3.07 6.40 5.05
CA VAL A 6 3.83 5.79 3.95
C VAL A 6 2.98 5.88 2.70
N VAL A 7 3.54 6.46 1.65
CA VAL A 7 2.95 6.41 0.31
C VAL A 7 3.50 5.19 -0.40
N VAL A 8 2.63 4.28 -0.77
CA VAL A 8 2.97 3.08 -1.54
C VAL A 8 2.27 3.10 -2.89
N LYS A 9 2.99 2.69 -3.92
CA LYS A 9 2.48 2.43 -5.26
C LYS A 9 2.45 0.94 -5.49
N ILE A 10 1.28 0.43 -5.83
CA ILE A 10 1.01 -0.99 -5.98
C ILE A 10 0.64 -1.25 -7.44
N LEU A 11 1.43 -2.08 -8.11
CA LEU A 11 1.09 -2.54 -9.45
C LEU A 11 0.29 -3.84 -9.31
N PRO A 12 -0.89 -3.92 -9.93
CA PRO A 12 -1.60 -5.19 -10.03
C PRO A 12 -0.84 -6.16 -10.95
N GLU A 13 -1.25 -7.43 -10.93
CA GLU A 13 -0.73 -8.45 -11.86
C GLU A 13 -1.05 -8.12 -13.33
N ASP A 14 -2.24 -7.58 -13.59
CA ASP A 14 -2.70 -7.24 -14.93
C ASP A 14 -3.81 -6.17 -14.93
N VAL A 15 -4.32 -5.85 -16.12
CA VAL A 15 -5.42 -4.90 -16.34
C VAL A 15 -6.79 -5.42 -15.91
N GLU A 16 -6.93 -6.72 -15.69
CA GLU A 16 -8.19 -7.36 -15.29
C GLU A 16 -8.36 -7.36 -13.76
N THR A 17 -7.26 -7.18 -13.03
CA THR A 17 -7.25 -7.12 -11.57
C THR A 17 -8.03 -5.90 -11.05
N PRO A 18 -9.15 -6.10 -10.34
CA PRO A 18 -9.98 -4.99 -9.88
C PRO A 18 -9.34 -4.27 -8.68
N LEU A 19 -8.86 -3.04 -8.91
CA LEU A 19 -8.15 -2.24 -7.88
C LEU A 19 -8.98 -1.98 -6.62
N ASN A 20 -10.30 -1.85 -6.73
CA ASN A 20 -11.19 -1.69 -5.58
C ASN A 20 -11.22 -2.93 -4.69
N GLU A 21 -11.21 -4.13 -5.26
CA GLU A 21 -11.14 -5.37 -4.48
C GLU A 21 -9.73 -5.55 -3.90
N LEU A 22 -8.70 -5.21 -4.67
CA LEU A 22 -7.31 -5.26 -4.21
C LEU A 22 -7.12 -4.35 -2.98
N LYS A 23 -7.64 -3.12 -3.04
CA LYS A 23 -7.68 -2.20 -1.90
C LYS A 23 -8.39 -2.82 -0.70
N ALA A 24 -9.57 -3.42 -0.90
CA ALA A 24 -10.32 -4.05 0.20
C ALA A 24 -9.54 -5.21 0.85
N ARG A 25 -8.85 -6.03 0.06
CA ARG A 25 -7.98 -7.12 0.56
C ARG A 25 -6.79 -6.57 1.34
N ILE A 26 -6.19 -5.46 0.88
CA ILE A 26 -5.13 -4.76 1.60
C ILE A 26 -5.65 -4.28 2.95
N GLU A 27 -6.76 -3.53 2.97
CA GLU A 27 -7.36 -3.00 4.21
C GLU A 27 -7.67 -4.11 5.23
N GLN A 28 -8.09 -5.29 4.78
CA GLN A 28 -8.36 -6.45 5.63
C GLN A 28 -7.09 -7.16 6.13
N SER A 29 -6.00 -7.08 5.37
CA SER A 29 -4.73 -7.72 5.72
C SER A 29 -3.88 -6.87 6.67
N LEU A 30 -4.18 -5.57 6.78
CA LEU A 30 -3.38 -4.65 7.59
C LEU A 30 -3.46 -5.00 9.10
N PRO A 31 -2.31 -5.06 9.80
CA PRO A 31 -2.28 -5.37 11.22
C PRO A 31 -2.75 -4.18 12.07
N GLN A 32 -2.93 -4.41 13.37
CA GLN A 32 -3.35 -3.37 14.30
C GLN A 32 -2.40 -2.16 14.26
N GLY A 33 -2.97 -0.95 14.22
CA GLY A 33 -2.21 0.30 14.16
C GLY A 33 -1.89 0.76 12.74
N TYR A 34 -2.15 -0.07 11.73
CA TYR A 34 -2.05 0.29 10.32
C TYR A 34 -3.42 0.73 9.80
N GLN A 35 -3.44 1.71 8.91
CA GLN A 35 -4.69 2.17 8.31
C GLN A 35 -4.46 2.83 6.94
N VAL A 36 -5.26 2.46 5.95
CA VAL A 36 -5.36 3.22 4.70
C VAL A 36 -6.08 4.54 4.97
N LYS A 37 -5.43 5.67 4.69
CA LYS A 37 -5.97 7.01 4.84
C LYS A 37 -6.49 7.60 3.54
N ALA A 38 -5.86 7.24 2.43
CA ALA A 38 -6.26 7.68 1.10
C ALA A 38 -5.86 6.63 0.06
N SER A 39 -6.55 6.66 -1.07
CA SER A 39 -6.29 5.82 -2.23
C SER A 39 -6.51 6.64 -3.50
N ASP A 40 -5.67 6.41 -4.50
CA ASP A 40 -5.77 6.98 -5.83
C ASP A 40 -5.41 5.93 -6.90
N GLU A 41 -5.87 6.14 -8.13
CA GLU A 41 -5.54 5.29 -9.27
C GLU A 41 -4.66 6.06 -10.25
N GLU A 42 -3.45 5.59 -10.48
CA GLU A 42 -2.50 6.23 -11.39
C GLU A 42 -2.40 5.45 -12.71
N PRO A 43 -2.76 6.04 -13.87
CA PRO A 43 -2.56 5.41 -15.17
C PRO A 43 -1.08 5.19 -15.46
N ILE A 44 -0.71 3.98 -15.90
CA ILE A 44 0.66 3.64 -16.30
C ILE A 44 0.77 3.60 -17.83
N ALA A 45 0.33 2.50 -18.44
CA ALA A 45 0.31 2.30 -19.89
C ALA A 45 -0.62 1.13 -20.25
N PHE A 46 -1.09 1.07 -21.50
CA PHE A 46 -1.90 -0.04 -22.01
C PHE A 46 -3.14 -0.39 -21.17
N GLY A 47 -3.77 0.62 -20.55
CA GLY A 47 -4.94 0.44 -19.68
C GLY A 47 -4.61 -0.04 -18.27
N LEU A 48 -3.35 -0.37 -17.97
CA LEU A 48 -2.89 -0.70 -16.63
C LEU A 48 -2.89 0.55 -15.74
N LYS A 49 -3.42 0.39 -14.53
CA LYS A 49 -3.44 1.42 -13.50
C LYS A 49 -2.76 0.88 -12.25
N ALA A 50 -1.94 1.70 -11.61
CA ALA A 50 -1.41 1.42 -10.30
C ALA A 50 -2.39 1.91 -9.21
N LEU A 51 -2.47 1.17 -8.11
CA LEU A 51 -3.16 1.61 -6.91
C LEU A 51 -2.16 2.32 -6.02
N ARG A 52 -2.35 3.62 -5.80
CA ARG A 52 -1.52 4.42 -4.92
C ARG A 52 -2.22 4.62 -3.60
N LEU A 53 -1.59 4.21 -2.50
CA LEU A 53 -2.18 4.27 -1.16
C LEU A 53 -1.35 5.14 -0.22
N LEU A 54 -2.03 5.88 0.64
CA LEU A 54 -1.43 6.49 1.83
C LEU A 54 -1.80 5.61 3.02
N ILE A 55 -0.81 4.97 3.64
CA ILE A 55 -0.99 4.07 4.78
C ILE A 55 -0.31 4.68 6.00
N THR A 56 -1.03 4.84 7.11
CA THR A 56 -0.40 5.17 8.38
C THR A 56 -0.01 3.90 9.12
N MET A 57 1.13 3.93 9.80
CA MET A 57 1.61 2.84 10.65
C MET A 57 2.35 3.37 11.89
N PRO A 58 2.53 2.56 12.95
CA PRO A 58 3.32 2.97 14.11
C PRO A 58 4.76 3.33 13.71
N GLU A 59 5.30 4.41 14.29
CA GLU A 59 6.69 4.81 14.01
C GLU A 59 7.71 3.81 14.57
N GLU A 60 7.37 3.17 15.68
CA GLU A 60 8.25 2.22 16.39
C GLU A 60 8.22 0.80 15.80
N THR A 61 7.66 0.62 14.61
CA THR A 61 7.69 -0.68 13.92
C THR A 61 9.14 -1.08 13.60
N GLU A 62 9.56 -2.22 14.14
CA GLU A 62 10.86 -2.82 13.83
C GLU A 62 10.96 -3.14 12.32
N GLY A 63 12.09 -2.78 11.70
CA GLY A 63 12.28 -2.93 10.24
C GLY A 63 11.70 -1.79 9.39
N GLY A 64 11.11 -0.76 9.99
CA GLY A 64 10.61 0.40 9.26
C GLY A 64 9.45 0.04 8.32
N THR A 65 9.58 0.32 7.02
CA THR A 65 8.56 -0.01 6.01
C THR A 65 8.62 -1.45 5.52
N GLU A 66 9.71 -2.18 5.76
CA GLU A 66 9.92 -3.53 5.24
C GLU A 66 8.79 -4.51 5.59
N PRO A 67 8.24 -4.54 6.83
CA PRO A 67 7.11 -5.41 7.15
C PRO A 67 5.84 -5.08 6.34
N LEU A 68 5.61 -3.79 6.04
CA LEU A 68 4.48 -3.35 5.23
C LEU A 68 4.67 -3.81 3.77
N GLU A 69 5.86 -3.62 3.22
CA GLU A 69 6.19 -4.03 1.84
C GLU A 69 6.07 -5.55 1.65
N ASN A 70 6.59 -6.33 2.60
CA ASN A 70 6.50 -7.79 2.59
C ASN A 70 5.05 -8.26 2.68
N LEU A 71 4.26 -7.64 3.57
CA LEU A 71 2.83 -7.93 3.70
C LEU A 71 2.09 -7.66 2.39
N LEU A 72 2.29 -6.48 1.79
CA LEU A 72 1.65 -6.10 0.54
C LEU A 72 2.06 -7.03 -0.60
N THR A 73 3.35 -7.33 -0.74
CA THR A 73 3.86 -8.23 -1.79
C THR A 73 3.30 -9.66 -1.67
N SER A 74 2.88 -10.08 -0.47
CA SER A 74 2.28 -11.41 -0.26
C SER A 74 0.81 -11.51 -0.69
N ILE A 75 0.14 -10.39 -1.00
CA ILE A 75 -1.28 -10.37 -1.36
C ILE A 75 -1.46 -10.80 -2.83
N PRO A 76 -2.28 -11.83 -3.12
CA PRO A 76 -2.55 -12.25 -4.49
C PRO A 76 -3.17 -11.14 -5.33
N GLY A 77 -2.66 -10.97 -6.56
CA GLY A 77 -3.05 -9.87 -7.45
C GLY A 77 -2.12 -8.66 -7.38
N ILE A 78 -1.09 -8.66 -6.53
CA ILE A 78 -0.03 -7.64 -6.50
C ILE A 78 1.21 -8.19 -7.20
N SER A 79 1.68 -7.51 -8.24
CA SER A 79 2.95 -7.85 -8.91
C SER A 79 4.14 -7.13 -8.32
N GLN A 80 3.95 -5.88 -7.90
CA GLN A 80 5.03 -5.03 -7.38
C GLN A 80 4.50 -4.01 -6.39
N VAL A 81 5.31 -3.73 -5.37
CA VAL A 81 5.10 -2.68 -4.37
C VAL A 81 6.31 -1.76 -4.40
N GLU A 82 6.07 -0.45 -4.40
CA GLU A 82 7.10 0.57 -4.35
C GLU A 82 6.75 1.61 -3.26
N VAL A 83 7.69 1.87 -2.35
CA VAL A 83 7.55 2.96 -1.38
C VAL A 83 8.04 4.25 -2.01
N GLU A 84 7.12 5.19 -2.23
CA GLU A 84 7.46 6.48 -2.86
C GLU A 84 7.90 7.53 -1.84
N ALA A 85 7.28 7.53 -0.65
CA ALA A 85 7.55 8.53 0.38
C ALA A 85 7.17 8.04 1.78
N VAL A 86 7.85 8.59 2.78
CA VAL A 86 7.55 8.39 4.21
C VAL A 86 7.53 9.75 4.89
N TYR A 87 6.44 10.06 5.59
CA TYR A 87 6.25 11.28 6.34
C TYR A 87 6.05 10.96 7.82
N ARG A 88 6.80 11.63 8.71
CA ARG A 88 6.50 11.58 10.14
C ARG A 88 5.29 12.45 10.43
N LEU A 89 4.31 11.91 11.15
CA LEU A 89 3.16 12.69 11.61
C LEU A 89 3.51 13.36 12.95
N PRO A 90 3.28 14.67 13.10
CA PRO A 90 3.56 15.41 14.32
C PRO A 90 2.59 15.06 15.46
#